data_AF-A0A958N8Z4-F1
#
_entry.id   AF-A0A958N8Z4-F1
#
_cell.length_a   1.000
_cell.length_b   1.000
_cell.length_c   1.000
_cell.angle_alpha   90.00
_cell.angle_beta   90.00
_cell.angle_gamma   90.00
#
_symmetry.space_group_name_H-M   'P 1'
#
loop_
_entity.id
_entity.type
_entity.pdbx_description
1 polymer ?
#
loop_
_entity_poly.entity_id
_entity_poly.type
_entity_poly.pdbx_seq_one_letter_code
_entity_poly.pdbx_strand_id
1 'polypeptide(L)'
;MEKLVELNRKRIFSLSDAQELLPIIQRITRQHSEKVESLINRIEAASSLSPDAVERLEAEINSEVQGWQTKLEKLGVQPKGLWVADFDSGDGYFCWKFPETEVAHWHRYSDGYSGRLPIDKYMSQTKKNSKLSELENNPHQTI
;
A
#
# COMPACT_ATOMS: atom_id res chain seq x y z
N MET A 1 -10.58 1.54 35.23
CA MET A 1 -10.53 2.44 34.06
C MET A 1 -10.40 1.56 32.82
N GLU A 2 -11.45 1.52 32.01
CA GLU A 2 -11.51 0.77 30.75
C GLU A 2 -10.36 1.21 29.83
N LYS A 3 -9.63 0.23 29.30
CA LYS A 3 -8.68 0.44 28.22
C LYS A 3 -9.49 0.75 26.96
N LEU A 4 -9.61 2.02 26.64
CA LEU A 4 -10.10 2.47 25.34
C LEU A 4 -9.15 1.88 24.28
N VAL A 5 -9.59 0.87 23.53
CA VAL A 5 -8.83 0.35 22.40
C VAL A 5 -8.97 1.38 21.28
N GLU A 6 -7.94 2.20 21.08
CA GLU A 6 -7.85 3.08 19.93
C GLU A 6 -7.89 2.25 18.64
N LEU A 7 -9.04 2.27 17.95
CA LEU A 7 -9.30 1.62 16.66
C LEU A 7 -8.54 2.25 15.48
N ASN A 8 -7.37 2.84 15.72
CA ASN A 8 -6.57 3.48 14.68
C ASN A 8 -5.07 3.52 14.98
N ARG A 9 -4.54 2.46 15.61
CA ARG A 9 -3.08 2.35 15.75
C ARG A 9 -2.49 2.05 14.38
N LYS A 10 -1.75 3.03 13.83
CA LYS A 10 -0.85 2.85 12.70
C LYS A 10 -0.06 1.56 12.91
N ARG A 11 -0.32 0.55 12.08
CA ARG A 11 0.40 -0.73 12.15
C ARG A 11 1.76 -0.50 11.49
N ILE A 12 2.83 -0.81 12.22
CA ILE A 12 4.16 -0.93 11.64
C ILE A 12 4.33 -2.38 11.17
N PHE A 13 4.80 -2.55 9.94
CA PHE A 13 4.96 -3.82 9.27
C PHE A 13 6.44 -4.16 9.13
N SER A 14 6.80 -5.41 9.41
CA SER A 14 8.00 -6.00 8.80
C SER A 14 7.73 -6.33 7.33
N LEU A 15 8.78 -6.61 6.55
CA LEU A 15 8.59 -7.10 5.18
C LEU A 15 7.81 -8.43 5.16
N SER A 16 8.04 -9.32 6.13
CA SER A 16 7.29 -10.59 6.25
C SER A 16 5.81 -10.33 6.46
N ASP A 17 5.47 -9.43 7.40
CA ASP A 17 4.08 -9.03 7.66
C ASP A 17 3.37 -8.51 6.40
N ALA A 18 4.06 -7.68 5.61
CA ALA A 18 3.53 -7.12 4.37
C ALA A 18 3.31 -8.22 3.32
N GLN A 19 4.25 -9.16 3.17
CA GLN A 19 4.14 -10.29 2.24
C GLN A 19 3.04 -11.27 2.65
N GLU A 20 2.88 -11.55 3.95
CA GLU A 20 1.82 -12.42 4.47
C GLU A 20 0.43 -11.82 4.30
N LEU A 21 0.31 -10.49 4.43
CA LEU A 21 -0.97 -9.80 4.21
C LEU A 21 -1.30 -9.64 2.72
N LEU A 22 -0.29 -9.68 1.84
CA LEU A 22 -0.43 -9.35 0.42
C LEU A 22 -1.50 -10.19 -0.32
N PRO A 23 -1.64 -11.51 -0.14
CA PRO A 23 -2.68 -12.29 -0.81
C PRO A 23 -4.10 -11.78 -0.53
N ILE A 24 -4.34 -11.25 0.68
CA ILE A 24 -5.62 -10.65 1.06
C ILE A 24 -5.81 -9.31 0.33
N ILE A 25 -4.78 -8.46 0.32
CA ILE A 25 -4.81 -7.18 -0.40
C ILE A 25 -5.00 -7.38 -1.90
N GLN A 26 -4.33 -8.35 -2.50
CA GLN A 26 -4.48 -8.73 -3.91
C GLN A 26 -5.91 -9.17 -4.22
N ARG A 27 -6.50 -10.02 -3.38
CA ARG A 27 -7.89 -10.48 -3.57
C ARG A 27 -8.87 -9.32 -3.50
N ILE A 28 -8.75 -8.45 -2.49
CA ILE A 28 -9.62 -7.28 -2.33
C ILE A 28 -9.46 -6.35 -3.53
N THR A 29 -8.22 -6.04 -3.91
CA THR A 29 -7.91 -5.12 -5.02
C THR A 29 -8.43 -5.67 -6.34
N ARG A 30 -8.22 -6.96 -6.62
CA ARG A 30 -8.76 -7.64 -7.81
C ARG A 30 -10.27 -7.47 -7.91
N GLN A 31 -11.00 -7.81 -6.86
CA GLN A 31 -12.47 -7.73 -6.83
C GLN A 31 -13.00 -6.32 -7.14
N HIS A 32 -12.36 -5.28 -6.59
CA HIS A 32 -12.76 -3.90 -6.86
C HIS A 32 -12.30 -3.43 -8.25
N SER A 33 -11.09 -3.80 -8.68
CA SER A 33 -10.56 -3.43 -10.00
C SER A 33 -11.38 -4.01 -11.15
N GLU A 34 -11.82 -5.26 -11.06
CA GLU A 34 -12.64 -5.93 -12.09
C GLU A 34 -14.02 -5.27 -12.21
N LYS A 35 -14.61 -4.86 -11.09
CA LYS A 35 -15.88 -4.11 -11.11
C LYS A 35 -15.72 -2.72 -11.71
N VAL A 36 -14.68 -1.99 -11.31
CA VAL A 36 -14.38 -0.66 -11.88
C VAL A 36 -14.15 -0.76 -13.38
N GLU A 37 -13.37 -1.75 -13.83
CA GLU A 37 -13.15 -2.02 -15.25
C GLU A 37 -14.47 -2.32 -15.98
N SER A 38 -15.34 -3.15 -15.39
CA SER A 38 -16.67 -3.42 -15.96
C SER A 38 -17.54 -2.16 -16.08
N LEU A 39 -17.51 -1.27 -15.09
CA LEU A 39 -18.24 0.01 -15.11
C LEU A 39 -17.70 0.97 -16.16
N ILE A 40 -16.38 1.09 -16.28
CA ILE A 40 -15.73 1.89 -17.33
C ILE A 40 -16.11 1.34 -18.72
N ASN A 41 -16.05 0.03 -18.92
CA ASN A 41 -16.45 -0.60 -20.17
C ASN A 41 -17.92 -0.32 -20.53
N ARG A 42 -18.82 -0.21 -19.54
CA ARG A 42 -20.23 0.19 -19.77
C ARG A 42 -20.36 1.63 -20.24
N ILE A 43 -19.53 2.54 -19.72
CA ILE A 43 -19.48 3.93 -20.17
C ILE A 43 -18.98 3.99 -21.62
N GLU A 44 -17.89 3.29 -21.92
CA GLU A 44 -17.24 3.32 -23.23
C GLU A 44 -18.05 2.62 -24.34
N ALA A 45 -18.70 1.50 -24.04
CA ALA A 45 -19.44 0.72 -25.03
C ALA A 45 -20.78 1.36 -25.44
N ALA A 46 -21.35 2.19 -24.57
CA ALA A 46 -22.67 2.77 -24.78
C ALA A 46 -22.53 4.15 -25.46
N SER A 47 -22.59 4.13 -26.80
CA SER A 47 -22.46 5.29 -27.69
C SER A 47 -23.54 6.39 -27.52
N SER A 48 -24.46 6.24 -26.57
CA SER A 48 -25.56 7.17 -26.31
C SER A 48 -26.10 7.09 -24.87
N LEU A 49 -25.23 6.98 -23.86
CA LEU A 49 -25.65 7.21 -22.48
C LEU A 49 -26.09 8.67 -22.30
N SER A 50 -27.19 8.86 -21.57
CA SER A 50 -27.52 10.20 -21.10
C SER A 50 -26.48 10.67 -20.08
N PRO A 51 -26.28 11.99 -19.92
CA PRO A 51 -25.41 12.54 -18.88
C PRO A 51 -25.71 11.95 -17.48
N ASP A 52 -26.98 11.87 -17.09
CA ASP A 52 -27.39 11.27 -15.81
C ASP A 52 -26.99 9.80 -15.66
N ALA A 53 -26.97 9.04 -16.76
CA ALA A 53 -26.56 7.64 -16.73
C ALA A 53 -25.04 7.49 -16.56
N VAL A 54 -24.26 8.38 -17.20
CA VAL A 54 -22.81 8.46 -17.00
C VAL A 54 -22.49 8.83 -15.54
N GLU A 55 -23.15 9.86 -15.01
CA GLU A 55 -22.94 10.33 -13.63
C GLU A 55 -23.21 9.21 -12.60
N ARG A 56 -24.27 8.42 -12.81
CA ARG A 56 -24.54 7.26 -11.94
C ARG A 56 -23.43 6.20 -11.98
N LEU A 57 -22.89 5.92 -13.17
CA LEU A 57 -21.79 4.96 -13.32
C LEU A 57 -20.49 5.48 -12.71
N GLU A 58 -20.19 6.77 -12.85
CA GLU A 58 -19.06 7.42 -12.19
C GLU A 58 -19.19 7.37 -10.65
N ALA A 59 -20.40 7.58 -10.13
CA ALA A 59 -20.68 7.42 -8.71
C ALA A 59 -20.47 5.96 -8.23
N GLU A 60 -20.88 4.97 -9.03
CA GLU A 60 -20.61 3.55 -8.75
C GLU A 60 -19.11 3.25 -8.74
N ILE A 61 -18.34 3.78 -9.70
CA ILE A 61 -16.87 3.64 -9.76
C ILE A 61 -16.24 4.22 -8.49
N ASN A 62 -16.62 5.44 -8.14
CA ASN A 62 -16.11 6.10 -6.94
C ASN A 62 -16.44 5.29 -5.68
N SER A 63 -17.64 4.74 -5.58
CA SER A 63 -18.04 3.87 -4.46
C SER A 63 -17.17 2.61 -4.37
N GLU A 64 -16.84 1.96 -5.49
CA GLU A 64 -15.96 0.80 -5.50
C GLU A 64 -14.53 1.15 -5.08
N VAL A 65 -13.99 2.29 -5.54
CA VAL A 65 -12.66 2.78 -5.11
C VAL A 65 -12.66 3.10 -3.62
N GLN A 66 -13.66 3.81 -3.10
CA GLN A 66 -13.79 4.12 -1.67
C GLN A 66 -13.93 2.86 -0.81
N GLY A 67 -14.68 1.87 -1.30
CA GLY A 67 -14.83 0.57 -0.65
C GLY A 67 -13.51 -0.19 -0.55
N TRP A 68 -12.68 -0.13 -1.59
CA TRP A 68 -11.32 -0.69 -1.56
C TRP A 68 -10.43 0.06 -0.55
N GLN A 69 -10.39 1.39 -0.59
CA GLN A 69 -9.61 2.21 0.34
C GLN A 69 -9.93 1.88 1.80
N THR A 70 -11.22 1.89 2.13
CA THR A 70 -11.72 1.60 3.48
C THR A 70 -11.31 0.21 3.96
N LYS A 71 -11.30 -0.80 3.08
CA LYS A 71 -10.89 -2.17 3.43
C LYS A 71 -9.39 -2.26 3.70
N LEU A 72 -8.57 -1.59 2.91
CA LEU A 72 -7.12 -1.53 3.11
C LEU A 72 -6.76 -0.82 4.42
N GLU A 73 -7.39 0.32 4.69
CA GLU A 73 -7.18 1.09 5.92
C GLU A 73 -7.53 0.28 7.18
N LYS A 74 -8.61 -0.51 7.14
CA LYS A 74 -8.98 -1.44 8.22
C LYS A 74 -7.94 -2.54 8.48
N LEU A 75 -7.11 -2.86 7.49
CA LEU A 75 -5.98 -3.79 7.62
C LEU A 75 -4.68 -3.09 8.04
N GLY A 76 -4.72 -1.78 8.27
CA GLY A 76 -3.58 -0.94 8.61
C GLY A 76 -2.73 -0.51 7.41
N VAL A 77 -3.21 -0.78 6.19
CA VAL A 77 -2.51 -0.47 4.93
C VAL A 77 -2.95 0.89 4.42
N GLN A 78 -2.03 1.67 3.87
CA GLN A 78 -2.33 3.01 3.34
C GLN A 78 -2.56 2.95 1.82
N PRO A 79 -3.78 3.13 1.32
CA PRO A 79 -4.01 3.25 -0.11
C PRO A 79 -3.40 4.57 -0.65
N LYS A 80 -2.69 4.51 -1.78
CA LYS A 80 -2.02 5.68 -2.40
C LYS A 80 -2.34 5.83 -3.89
N GLY A 81 -3.49 6.42 -4.20
CA GLY A 81 -3.98 6.45 -5.57
C GLY A 81 -4.56 5.09 -5.97
N LEU A 82 -4.79 4.90 -7.27
CA LEU A 82 -5.58 3.77 -7.76
C LEU A 82 -4.77 2.47 -7.70
N TRP A 83 -5.22 1.53 -6.85
CA TRP A 83 -4.68 0.18 -6.69
C TRP A 83 -3.21 0.11 -6.23
N VAL A 84 -2.74 1.14 -5.54
CA VAL A 84 -1.43 1.18 -4.88
C VAL A 84 -1.63 1.14 -3.38
N ALA A 85 -0.84 0.32 -2.70
CA ALA A 85 -0.92 0.12 -1.26
C ALA A 85 0.46 0.24 -0.63
N ASP A 86 0.54 1.05 0.42
CA ASP A 86 1.74 1.28 1.22
C ASP A 86 1.59 0.64 2.61
N PHE A 87 2.59 -0.13 3.02
CA PHE A 87 2.70 -0.70 4.35
C PHE A 87 3.78 0.08 5.11
N ASP A 88 3.40 0.72 6.22
CA ASP A 88 4.31 1.53 7.02
C ASP A 88 5.39 0.66 7.68
N SER A 89 6.66 0.86 7.34
CA SER A 89 7.80 0.11 7.91
C SER A 89 8.38 0.74 9.17
N GLY A 90 7.90 1.93 9.57
CA GLY A 90 8.42 2.72 10.69
C GLY A 90 9.55 3.68 10.30
N ASP A 91 10.16 3.50 9.14
CA ASP A 91 11.18 4.37 8.55
C ASP A 91 10.89 4.76 7.09
N GLY A 92 9.77 4.29 6.54
CA GLY A 92 9.29 4.52 5.19
C GLY A 92 8.08 3.64 4.89
N TYR A 93 7.90 3.31 3.62
CA TYR A 93 6.81 2.46 3.16
C TYR A 93 7.32 1.32 2.30
N PHE A 94 6.93 0.09 2.64
CA PHE A 94 6.91 -0.97 1.64
C PHE A 94 5.75 -0.70 0.68
N CYS A 95 6.01 -0.66 -0.61
CA CYS A 95 5.07 -0.15 -1.60
C CYS A 95 4.73 -1.25 -2.60
N TRP A 96 3.44 -1.48 -2.80
CA TRP A 96 2.91 -2.49 -3.71
C TRP A 96 1.89 -1.86 -4.66
N LYS A 97 1.88 -2.28 -5.92
CA LYS A 97 0.88 -1.88 -6.92
C LYS A 97 0.33 -3.11 -7.61
N PHE A 98 -1.00 -3.18 -7.72
CA PHE A 98 -1.63 -4.25 -8.48
C PHE A 98 -1.19 -4.22 -9.97
N PRO A 99 -0.85 -5.38 -10.59
CA PRO A 99 -0.96 -6.76 -10.11
C PRO A 99 0.37 -7.40 -9.67
N GLU A 100 1.32 -6.64 -9.11
CA GLU A 100 2.60 -7.19 -8.62
C GLU A 100 2.35 -8.39 -7.69
N THR A 101 3.17 -9.45 -7.82
CA THR A 101 2.95 -10.71 -7.07
C THR A 101 3.52 -10.68 -5.66
N GLU A 102 4.39 -9.73 -5.36
CA GLU A 102 5.11 -9.58 -4.10
C GLU A 102 5.35 -8.11 -3.76
N VAL A 103 5.64 -7.82 -2.49
CA VAL A 103 6.09 -6.49 -2.05
C VAL A 103 7.60 -6.34 -2.30
N ALA A 104 7.96 -5.86 -3.50
CA ALA A 104 9.36 -5.80 -3.96
C ALA A 104 10.03 -4.42 -3.82
N HIS A 105 9.29 -3.39 -3.39
CA HIS A 105 9.80 -2.03 -3.33
C HIS A 105 9.59 -1.38 -1.97
N TRP A 106 10.47 -0.44 -1.65
CA TRP A 106 10.38 0.45 -0.50
C TRP A 106 10.65 1.90 -0.94
N HIS A 107 10.04 2.89 -0.29
CA HIS A 107 10.40 4.31 -0.44
C HIS A 107 10.33 5.05 0.90
N ARG A 108 10.99 6.21 0.98
CA ARG A 108 10.94 7.07 2.18
C ARG A 108 9.56 7.71 2.32
N TYR A 109 9.26 8.20 3.51
CA TYR A 109 8.06 9.01 3.76
C TYR A 109 8.01 10.30 2.92
N SER A 110 9.18 10.89 2.63
CA SER A 110 9.32 12.09 1.80
C SER A 110 9.13 11.80 0.30
N ASP A 111 9.22 10.54 -0.08
CA ASP A 111 9.24 10.12 -1.47
C ASP A 111 7.85 9.62 -1.86
N GLY A 112 7.46 9.87 -3.11
CA GLY A 112 6.28 9.24 -3.71
C GLY A 112 6.61 7.90 -4.37
N TYR A 113 5.64 7.34 -5.08
CA TYR A 113 5.79 6.12 -5.89
C TYR A 113 7.02 6.14 -6.82
N SER A 114 7.38 7.30 -7.37
CA SER A 114 8.54 7.47 -8.25
C SER A 114 9.90 7.29 -7.56
N GLY A 115 9.94 7.36 -6.23
CA GLY A 115 11.15 7.16 -5.41
C GLY A 115 11.37 5.72 -4.97
N ARG A 116 10.62 4.75 -5.51
CA ARG A 116 10.74 3.33 -5.17
C ARG A 116 12.17 2.82 -5.37
N LEU A 117 12.66 2.15 -4.33
CA LEU A 117 13.92 1.41 -4.32
C LEU A 117 13.59 -0.09 -4.22
N PRO A 118 14.27 -0.96 -4.99
CA PRO A 118 14.15 -2.39 -4.81
C PRO A 118 14.48 -2.81 -3.38
N ILE A 119 13.75 -3.78 -2.84
CA ILE A 119 13.92 -4.26 -1.47
C ILE A 119 15.36 -4.71 -1.18
N ASP A 120 16.03 -5.40 -2.10
CA ASP A 120 17.42 -5.83 -1.90
C ASP A 120 18.36 -4.64 -1.66
N LYS A 121 18.12 -3.54 -2.39
CA LYS A 121 18.90 -2.31 -2.26
C LYS A 121 18.60 -1.64 -0.91
N TYR A 122 17.35 -1.62 -0.46
CA TYR A 122 16.97 -1.15 0.88
C TYR A 122 17.62 -1.99 1.99
N MET A 123 17.52 -3.33 1.92
CA MET A 123 18.08 -4.26 2.90
C MET A 123 19.60 -4.17 3.01
N SER A 124 20.29 -3.88 1.89
CA SER A 124 21.74 -3.66 1.90
C SER A 124 22.14 -2.37 2.63
N GLN A 125 21.32 -1.32 2.54
CA GLN A 125 21.58 -0.01 3.16
C GLN A 125 21.29 -0.05 4.67
N THR A 126 20.16 -0.65 5.07
CA THR A 126 19.80 -0.79 6.48
C THR A 126 20.81 -1.63 7.26
N LYS A 127 21.30 -2.74 6.69
CA LYS A 127 22.37 -3.54 7.29
C LYS A 127 23.68 -2.77 7.48
N LYS A 128 24.06 -1.92 6.52
CA LYS A 128 25.26 -1.08 6.65
C LYS A 128 25.10 -0.06 7.77
N ASN A 129 23.96 0.60 7.84
CA ASN A 129 23.69 1.62 8.87
C ASN A 129 23.63 1.01 10.28
N SER A 130 23.03 -0.18 10.45
CA SER A 130 23.00 -0.89 11.74
C SER A 130 24.40 -1.29 12.23
N LYS A 131 25.28 -1.73 11.32
CA LYS A 131 26.67 -2.06 11.70
C LYS A 131 27.47 -0.82 12.08
N LEU A 132 27.26 0.29 11.40
CA LEU A 132 27.92 1.57 11.72
C LEU A 132 27.47 2.09 13.08
N SER A 133 26.18 2.04 13.39
CA SER A 133 25.67 2.46 14.70
C SER A 133 26.11 1.55 15.85
N GLU A 134 26.27 0.24 15.63
CA GLU A 134 26.83 -0.68 16.63
C GLU A 134 28.31 -0.39 16.93
N LEU A 135 29.10 -0.04 15.90
CA LEU A 135 30.52 0.32 16.05
C LEU A 135 30.70 1.68 16.75
N GLU A 136 29.85 2.67 16.47
CA GLU A 136 29.89 3.99 17.12
C GLU A 136 29.46 3.93 18.59
N ASN A 137 28.53 3.03 18.95
CA ASN A 137 28.04 2.87 20.32
C ASN A 137 28.89 1.91 21.19
N ASN A 138 29.91 1.25 20.61
CA ASN A 138 30.83 0.39 21.36
C ASN A 138 32.29 0.57 20.90
N PRO A 139 32.94 1.69 21.24
CA PRO A 139 34.27 2.05 20.73
C PRO A 139 35.41 1.14 21.23
N HIS A 140 35.15 0.16 22.08
CA HIS A 140 36.17 -0.72 22.66
C HIS A 140 36.36 -2.07 21.95
N GLN A 141 35.65 -2.33 20.85
CA GLN A 141 35.94 -3.49 19.98
C GLN A 141 36.80 -3.06 18.79
N THR A 142 38.06 -2.71 19.04
CA THR A 142 39.11 -2.76 18.02
C THR A 142 40.25 -3.58 18.61
N ILE A 143 40.46 -4.79 18.08
CA ILE A 143 41.70 -5.56 18.24
C ILE A 143 42.48 -5.40 16.94
#